data_AF-A0AAW8GHY9-F1
#
_entry.id   AF-A0AAW8GHY9-F1
#
_cell.length_a   1.000
_cell.length_b   1.000
_cell.length_c   1.000
_cell.angle_alpha   90.00
_cell.angle_beta   90.00
_cell.angle_gamma   90.00
#
_symmetry.space_group_name_H-M   'P 1'
#
loop_
_entity.id
_entity.type
_entity.pdbx_description
1 polymer ?
#
loop_
_entity_poly.entity_id
_entity_poly.type
_entity_poly.pdbx_seq_one_letter_code
_entity_poly.pdbx_strand_id
1 'polypeptide(L)'
;MKPISSNMFKLTAISAMILSTTSASAALYQVIEVKPQTTFAFESVYGVAIQPGNVVGGNSLGCFADGTTDCESSFKLAGETRLVATHAGQAIDGLSYREEAPFGIDNGFIYVQDDARDFERYCRSELRYAICETWADIRWNIWKKEINGDQTPNAIAFIEGQATPIDETKNVVVNSLTSDAKPKPIGIKIAAGDVSGFRRNSVQAIGITQNPENNWLQTRAWKTDGTYTVGSIANEATNNQGNFYTSKGAIWDNSGKMTEIPWQSENANHSNRLAQGSIRDFVIDKDNNKLYAVGYNTFYSDQNLMQASVSILKIEGDDTLSFTNTKPVAGATVRENGNSGDRIHSHSLLTAVNEHGIAIGEAKLSRAESGAYANRLFVVPDINDPKANFLNGSLFFAGAGGKAGAINNFNEIVGQIDTEETREVGGKPRRKRGFIYPYGTELQGSVPERQAIFNNRAWLLDDLTNGGDFSGKNNQYRIIAANDINDAGVIAATALKCTGGYDSTAHNAQCGAGKGQEKTVAVKLVPIAGKTHEDISPRGMDDLVVERNGAGLGLWSLILGGLLWFRRK
;
A
#
# COMPACT_ATOMS: atom_id res chain seq x y z
N MET A 1 18.82 57.21 -25.30
CA MET A 1 18.14 57.40 -24.00
C MET A 1 17.08 56.31 -23.85
N LYS A 2 17.15 55.56 -22.75
CA LYS A 2 16.28 54.43 -22.42
C LYS A 2 14.82 54.85 -22.22
N PRO A 3 13.84 54.00 -22.60
CA PRO A 3 12.51 54.03 -21.99
C PRO A 3 12.50 53.29 -20.65
N ILE A 4 11.77 53.87 -19.70
CA ILE A 4 11.36 53.41 -18.37
C ILE A 4 10.23 52.36 -18.58
N SER A 5 10.39 51.10 -18.15
CA SER A 5 9.78 50.47 -16.95
C SER A 5 8.25 50.68 -16.85
N SER A 6 7.38 49.68 -16.62
CA SER A 6 7.47 48.45 -15.83
C SER A 6 6.43 47.44 -16.33
N ASN A 7 6.78 46.14 -16.39
CA ASN A 7 5.79 45.07 -16.45
C ASN A 7 5.61 44.51 -15.04
N MET A 8 4.40 44.68 -14.52
CA MET A 8 3.91 44.06 -13.30
C MET A 8 4.01 42.53 -13.40
N PHE A 9 4.88 41.91 -12.60
CA PHE A 9 4.82 40.48 -12.32
C PHE A 9 4.11 40.31 -10.97
N LYS A 10 2.88 39.79 -11.01
CA LYS A 10 2.09 39.46 -9.81
C LYS A 10 2.71 38.24 -9.14
N LEU A 11 3.33 38.45 -7.98
CA LEU A 11 3.73 37.40 -7.04
C LEU A 11 2.52 37.07 -6.15
N THR A 12 1.88 35.94 -6.39
CA THR A 12 0.92 35.35 -5.46
C THR A 12 1.70 34.54 -4.43
N ALA A 13 2.20 35.22 -3.40
CA ALA A 13 2.74 34.57 -2.20
C ALA A 13 1.56 34.18 -1.30
N ILE A 14 1.20 32.89 -1.26
CA ILE A 14 0.28 32.36 -0.26
C ILE A 14 1.06 32.29 1.05
N SER A 15 0.94 33.33 1.88
CA SER A 15 1.44 33.34 3.26
C SER A 15 0.43 32.65 4.15
N ALA A 16 0.69 31.39 4.52
CA ALA A 16 -0.01 30.73 5.61
C ALA A 16 0.74 31.04 6.91
N MET A 17 0.27 32.06 7.66
CA MET A 17 0.74 32.29 9.02
C MET A 17 0.18 31.21 9.93
N ILE A 18 1.02 30.28 10.37
CA ILE A 18 0.73 29.35 11.46
C ILE A 18 1.15 30.04 12.76
N LEU A 19 0.19 30.47 13.56
CA LEU A 19 0.43 30.85 14.95
C LEU A 19 0.77 29.57 15.73
N SER A 20 2.05 29.41 16.08
CA SER A 20 2.49 28.40 17.05
C SER A 20 2.09 28.85 18.46
N THR A 21 0.85 28.60 18.84
CA THR A 21 0.48 28.62 20.26
C THR A 21 1.15 27.44 20.95
N THR A 22 2.16 27.70 21.76
CA THR A 22 2.77 26.72 22.65
C THR A 22 1.84 26.44 23.83
N SER A 23 0.69 25.80 23.57
CA SER A 23 0.09 24.92 24.57
C SER A 23 0.97 23.67 24.65
N ALA A 24 1.10 23.09 25.84
CA ALA A 24 1.80 21.82 26.05
C ALA A 24 1.02 20.68 25.36
N SER A 25 1.10 20.63 24.02
CA SER A 25 0.47 19.62 23.16
C SER A 25 1.33 18.35 23.16
N ALA A 26 0.69 17.18 23.20
CA ALA A 26 1.33 15.87 23.26
C ALA A 26 1.09 15.04 21.98
N ALA A 27 2.03 14.17 21.60
CA ALA A 27 1.78 13.26 20.48
C ALA A 27 0.59 12.32 20.79
N LEU A 28 -0.14 11.93 19.74
CA LEU A 28 -1.22 10.94 19.83
C LEU A 28 -0.68 9.50 19.68
N TYR A 29 0.43 9.35 18.97
CA TYR A 29 1.13 8.08 18.77
C TYR A 29 2.60 8.14 19.19
N GLN A 30 3.07 7.05 19.78
CA GLN A 30 4.48 6.72 19.91
C GLN A 30 4.95 5.93 18.68
N VAL A 31 6.10 6.28 18.12
CA VAL A 31 6.72 5.54 17.00
C VAL A 31 7.77 4.57 17.54
N ILE A 32 7.63 3.30 17.18
CA ILE A 32 8.52 2.21 17.61
C ILE A 32 9.11 1.55 16.37
N GLU A 33 10.42 1.64 16.20
CA GLU A 33 11.11 0.97 15.11
C GLU A 33 11.26 -0.53 15.39
N VAL A 34 10.84 -1.35 14.42
CA VAL A 34 10.97 -2.80 14.48
C VAL A 34 12.11 -3.23 13.55
N LYS A 35 13.13 -3.87 14.13
CA LYS A 35 14.32 -4.28 13.37
C LYS A 35 14.16 -5.66 12.75
N PRO A 36 14.60 -5.86 11.49
CA PRO A 36 14.58 -7.16 10.86
C PRO A 36 15.58 -8.10 11.55
N GLN A 37 15.23 -9.39 11.59
CA GLN A 37 16.02 -10.44 12.26
C GLN A 37 16.87 -11.24 11.26
N THR A 38 17.54 -10.55 10.33
CA THR A 38 18.32 -11.19 9.26
C THR A 38 19.79 -10.77 9.32
N THR A 39 20.67 -11.67 8.89
CA THR A 39 22.10 -11.35 8.64
C THR A 39 22.37 -10.97 7.19
N PHE A 40 21.37 -11.11 6.29
CA PHE A 40 21.52 -10.72 4.89
C PHE A 40 21.54 -9.21 4.74
N ALA A 41 22.23 -8.74 3.69
CA ALA A 41 22.27 -7.32 3.38
C ALA A 41 20.90 -6.81 2.94
N PHE A 42 20.57 -5.58 3.34
CA PHE A 42 19.38 -4.86 2.89
C PHE A 42 19.62 -3.35 2.95
N GLU A 43 18.87 -2.60 2.16
CA GLU A 43 18.92 -1.12 2.15
C GLU A 43 17.64 -0.47 2.67
N SER A 44 16.53 -1.21 2.70
CA SER A 44 15.25 -0.71 3.19
C SER A 44 14.47 -1.79 3.94
N VAL A 45 13.62 -1.36 4.88
CA VAL A 45 12.73 -2.22 5.67
C VAL A 45 11.34 -1.60 5.73
N TYR A 46 10.30 -2.40 5.51
CA TYR A 46 8.90 -1.97 5.45
C TYR A 46 8.08 -2.69 6.51
N GLY A 47 7.24 -1.97 7.26
CA GLY A 47 6.25 -2.59 8.16
C GLY A 47 4.96 -2.83 7.39
N VAL A 48 4.50 -4.07 7.29
CA VAL A 48 3.50 -4.48 6.28
C VAL A 48 2.19 -5.03 6.85
N ALA A 49 2.20 -5.62 8.05
CA ALA A 49 1.00 -6.15 8.70
C ALA A 49 1.11 -6.03 10.22
N ILE A 50 -0.03 -5.87 10.89
CA ILE A 50 -0.13 -5.85 12.36
C ILE A 50 -0.99 -7.02 12.83
N GLN A 51 -0.64 -7.59 13.97
CA GLN A 51 -1.44 -8.65 14.58
C GLN A 51 -2.87 -8.15 14.84
N PRO A 52 -3.90 -8.85 14.32
CA PRO A 52 -5.29 -8.51 14.57
C PRO A 52 -5.63 -8.62 16.06
N GLY A 53 -6.55 -7.77 16.52
CA GLY A 53 -7.09 -7.82 17.87
C GLY A 53 -7.36 -6.44 18.45
N ASN A 54 -7.99 -6.46 19.63
CA ASN A 54 -8.26 -5.29 20.45
C ASN A 54 -7.70 -5.52 21.87
N VAL A 55 -7.69 -4.48 22.70
CA VAL A 55 -7.31 -4.55 24.11
C VAL A 55 -8.21 -5.52 24.88
N VAL A 56 -7.70 -6.05 25.99
CA VAL A 56 -8.45 -6.97 26.86
C VAL A 56 -9.77 -6.31 27.29
N GLY A 57 -10.88 -7.03 27.15
CA GLY A 57 -12.23 -6.52 27.45
C GLY A 57 -12.89 -5.76 26.29
N GLY A 58 -12.20 -5.57 25.16
CA GLY A 58 -12.81 -5.04 23.94
C GLY A 58 -13.23 -3.58 24.03
N ASN A 59 -12.48 -2.75 24.75
CA ASN A 59 -12.76 -1.32 24.86
C ASN A 59 -12.85 -0.68 23.46
N SER A 60 -13.90 0.10 23.21
CA SER A 60 -14.14 0.73 21.90
C SER A 60 -13.06 1.75 21.52
N LEU A 61 -12.38 2.36 22.50
CA LEU A 61 -11.25 3.26 22.28
C LEU A 61 -9.92 2.51 22.11
N GLY A 62 -9.88 1.19 22.27
CA GLY A 62 -8.67 0.39 22.13
C GLY A 62 -7.53 0.92 23.00
N CYS A 63 -6.35 1.09 22.41
CA CYS A 63 -5.15 1.60 23.08
C CYS A 63 -5.19 3.10 23.43
N PHE A 64 -6.18 3.84 22.95
CA PHE A 64 -6.39 5.23 23.35
C PHE A 64 -7.10 5.35 24.70
N ALA A 65 -7.77 4.29 25.18
CA ALA A 65 -8.48 4.35 26.46
C ALA A 65 -7.51 4.67 27.61
N ASP A 66 -7.92 5.58 28.49
CA ASP A 66 -7.12 5.96 29.66
C ASP A 66 -6.82 4.75 30.55
N GLY A 67 -5.61 4.72 31.11
CA GLY A 67 -5.11 3.60 31.91
C GLY A 67 -4.74 2.34 31.12
N THR A 68 -4.89 2.30 29.79
CA THR A 68 -4.44 1.16 28.99
C THR A 68 -2.93 1.06 29.00
N THR A 69 -2.43 -0.14 29.30
CA THR A 69 -1.01 -0.47 29.31
C THR A 69 -0.73 -1.59 28.30
N ASP A 70 0.55 -1.85 28.03
CA ASP A 70 1.03 -3.02 27.26
C ASP A 70 0.66 -3.13 25.78
N CYS A 71 0.03 -2.11 25.17
CA CYS A 71 -0.27 -2.10 23.74
C CYS A 71 0.95 -2.30 22.84
N GLU A 72 2.11 -1.77 23.24
CA GLU A 72 3.38 -2.01 22.55
C GLU A 72 3.74 -3.51 22.52
N SER A 73 3.54 -4.24 23.61
CA SER A 73 3.94 -5.64 23.71
C SER A 73 2.87 -6.61 23.16
N SER A 74 1.61 -6.19 23.15
CA SER A 74 0.44 -7.04 22.85
C SER A 74 0.28 -7.37 21.36
N PHE A 75 0.68 -6.48 20.46
CA PHE A 75 0.47 -6.65 19.02
C PHE A 75 1.80 -6.67 18.27
N LYS A 76 2.06 -7.77 17.57
CA LYS A 76 3.30 -7.94 16.79
C LYS A 76 3.14 -7.42 15.38
N LEU A 77 4.15 -6.69 14.92
CA LEU A 77 4.27 -6.25 13.54
C LEU A 77 5.02 -7.28 12.69
N ALA A 78 4.57 -7.51 11.46
CA ALA A 78 5.36 -8.16 10.42
C ALA A 78 6.02 -7.12 9.52
N GLY A 79 7.26 -7.37 9.13
CA GLY A 79 8.01 -6.51 8.24
C GLY A 79 8.78 -7.27 7.18
N GLU A 80 9.29 -6.54 6.20
CA GLU A 80 10.03 -7.08 5.06
C GLU A 80 11.22 -6.20 4.70
N THR A 81 12.33 -6.80 4.34
CA THR A 81 13.51 -6.09 3.81
C THR A 81 13.47 -5.97 2.29
N ARG A 82 14.23 -5.04 1.72
CA ARG A 82 14.63 -5.03 0.30
C ARG A 82 16.12 -4.73 0.11
N LEU A 83 16.71 -5.28 -0.94
CA LEU A 83 18.11 -5.04 -1.32
C LEU A 83 18.37 -3.63 -1.83
N VAL A 84 17.32 -2.88 -2.17
CA VAL A 84 17.41 -1.55 -2.76
C VAL A 84 16.69 -0.55 -1.88
N ALA A 85 17.24 0.64 -1.75
CA ALA A 85 16.58 1.76 -1.10
C ALA A 85 15.20 2.08 -1.73
N THR A 86 14.29 2.60 -0.91
CA THR A 86 12.98 3.09 -1.37
C THR A 86 13.16 4.12 -2.48
N HIS A 87 12.42 3.96 -3.57
CA HIS A 87 12.38 4.94 -4.65
C HIS A 87 10.95 5.22 -5.08
N ALA A 88 10.59 6.50 -5.20
CA ALA A 88 9.23 7.00 -5.44
C ALA A 88 8.20 6.57 -4.38
N GLY A 89 8.64 6.46 -3.11
CA GLY A 89 7.76 6.10 -1.98
C GLY A 89 7.29 4.65 -1.98
N GLN A 90 7.98 3.76 -2.72
CA GLN A 90 7.60 2.35 -2.92
C GLN A 90 8.80 1.42 -2.74
N ALA A 91 8.51 0.19 -2.33
CA ALA A 91 9.45 -0.94 -2.33
C ALA A 91 9.82 -1.34 -3.76
N ILE A 92 11.04 -1.88 -3.92
CA ILE A 92 11.60 -2.24 -5.22
C ILE A 92 11.66 -3.76 -5.36
N ASP A 93 10.67 -4.33 -6.05
CA ASP A 93 10.53 -5.78 -6.27
C ASP A 93 11.00 -6.21 -7.66
N GLY A 94 11.34 -5.24 -8.54
CA GLY A 94 11.30 -5.48 -9.98
C GLY A 94 9.85 -5.63 -10.42
N LEU A 95 9.39 -6.87 -10.58
CA LEU A 95 7.97 -7.18 -10.65
C LEU A 95 7.43 -7.48 -9.26
N SER A 96 6.28 -6.90 -8.92
CA SER A 96 5.63 -7.11 -7.62
C SER A 96 5.58 -8.59 -7.26
N TYR A 97 5.93 -8.92 -6.01
CA TYR A 97 5.76 -10.28 -5.49
C TYR A 97 4.30 -10.60 -5.15
N ARG A 98 3.45 -9.56 -5.06
CA ARG A 98 2.04 -9.68 -4.64
C ARG A 98 1.07 -9.80 -5.81
N GLU A 99 1.34 -9.13 -6.92
CA GLU A 99 0.40 -9.05 -8.02
C GLU A 99 0.42 -10.30 -8.93
N GLU A 100 -0.73 -10.62 -9.50
CA GLU A 100 -0.89 -11.70 -10.48
C GLU A 100 -0.47 -11.26 -11.89
N ALA A 101 -0.66 -9.97 -12.20
CA ALA A 101 -0.24 -9.34 -13.45
C ALA A 101 0.85 -8.29 -13.20
N PRO A 102 1.79 -8.07 -14.13
CA PRO A 102 2.79 -7.02 -14.01
C PRO A 102 2.16 -5.65 -13.72
N PHE A 103 2.75 -4.96 -12.74
CA PHE A 103 2.29 -3.65 -12.25
C PHE A 103 0.81 -3.59 -11.80
N GLY A 104 0.18 -4.75 -11.57
CA GLY A 104 -1.23 -4.87 -11.19
C GLY A 104 -2.21 -4.48 -12.30
N ILE A 105 -1.76 -4.24 -13.53
CA ILE A 105 -2.63 -3.77 -14.63
C ILE A 105 -2.41 -4.49 -15.96
N ASP A 106 -1.23 -5.10 -16.15
CA ASP A 106 -0.79 -5.56 -17.47
C ASP A 106 -1.17 -7.02 -17.71
N ASN A 107 -2.46 -7.26 -17.90
CA ASN A 107 -2.94 -8.59 -18.25
C ASN A 107 -2.66 -8.98 -19.71
N GLY A 108 -2.04 -8.10 -20.50
CA GLY A 108 -1.44 -8.45 -21.78
C GLY A 108 0.00 -8.95 -21.68
N PHE A 109 0.63 -8.80 -20.51
CA PHE A 109 2.05 -9.07 -20.27
C PHE A 109 2.94 -8.31 -21.25
N ILE A 110 2.55 -7.11 -21.66
CA ILE A 110 3.26 -6.33 -22.67
C ILE A 110 4.53 -5.72 -22.07
N TYR A 111 4.54 -5.33 -20.79
CA TYR A 111 5.62 -4.59 -20.12
C TYR A 111 6.70 -5.47 -19.48
N VAL A 112 6.90 -6.70 -19.95
CA VAL A 112 7.86 -7.65 -19.35
C VAL A 112 8.64 -8.49 -20.36
N GLN A 113 8.63 -8.16 -21.66
CA GLN A 113 9.06 -9.03 -22.75
C GLN A 113 10.52 -8.89 -23.17
N ASP A 114 11.10 -7.70 -23.09
CA ASP A 114 12.39 -7.42 -23.72
C ASP A 114 13.46 -7.07 -22.68
N ASP A 115 13.35 -5.87 -22.10
CA ASP A 115 14.38 -5.26 -21.27
C ASP A 115 13.84 -4.09 -20.42
N ALA A 116 14.74 -3.21 -19.94
CA ALA A 116 14.40 -1.99 -19.21
C ALA A 116 13.40 -1.08 -19.96
N ARG A 117 13.37 -1.11 -21.30
CA ARG A 117 12.46 -0.30 -22.12
C ARG A 117 11.00 -0.64 -21.87
N ASP A 118 10.70 -1.85 -21.43
CA ASP A 118 9.33 -2.23 -21.11
C ASP A 118 8.83 -1.60 -19.81
N PHE A 119 9.69 -1.59 -18.79
CA PHE A 119 9.44 -0.85 -17.55
C PHE A 119 9.35 0.65 -17.81
N GLU A 120 10.21 1.17 -18.69
CA GLU A 120 10.19 2.56 -19.12
C GLU A 120 8.87 2.89 -19.84
N ARG A 121 8.41 2.00 -20.72
CA ARG A 121 7.14 2.16 -21.43
C ARG A 121 5.96 2.15 -20.47
N TYR A 122 5.93 1.27 -19.47
CA TYR A 122 4.94 1.33 -18.39
C TYR A 122 4.98 2.70 -17.70
N CYS A 123 6.17 3.16 -17.29
CA CYS A 123 6.31 4.46 -16.67
C CYS A 123 5.80 5.59 -17.59
N ARG A 124 6.17 5.62 -18.87
CA ARG A 124 5.75 6.66 -19.81
C ARG A 124 4.25 6.63 -20.12
N SER A 125 3.63 5.46 -20.09
CA SER A 125 2.20 5.29 -20.36
C SER A 125 1.33 5.63 -19.15
N GLU A 126 1.69 5.11 -17.97
CA GLU A 126 0.81 5.05 -16.80
C GLU A 126 1.25 5.99 -15.67
N LEU A 127 2.52 6.37 -15.59
CA LEU A 127 3.03 7.28 -14.54
C LEU A 127 3.36 8.67 -15.11
N ARG A 128 3.83 8.71 -16.36
CA ARG A 128 4.19 9.90 -17.14
C ARG A 128 5.30 10.75 -16.51
N TYR A 129 6.16 10.16 -15.68
CA TYR A 129 7.28 10.87 -15.08
C TYR A 129 8.31 11.32 -16.12
N ALA A 130 9.05 12.41 -15.83
CA ALA A 130 10.22 12.80 -16.60
C ALA A 130 11.42 11.86 -16.38
N ILE A 131 11.43 11.15 -15.24
CA ILE A 131 12.54 10.28 -14.81
C ILE A 131 12.33 8.81 -15.18
N CYS A 132 11.54 8.51 -16.23
CA CYS A 132 11.14 7.13 -16.52
C CYS A 132 12.30 6.18 -16.84
N GLU A 133 13.40 6.68 -17.40
CA GLU A 133 14.62 5.88 -17.63
C GLU A 133 15.22 5.42 -16.29
N THR A 134 15.55 6.35 -15.40
CA THR A 134 16.06 6.02 -14.06
C THR A 134 15.08 5.19 -13.23
N TRP A 135 13.78 5.50 -13.33
CA TRP A 135 12.74 4.72 -12.65
C TRP A 135 12.75 3.28 -13.15
N ALA A 136 12.80 3.06 -14.46
CA ALA A 136 12.82 1.74 -15.06
C ALA A 136 14.07 0.96 -14.69
N ASP A 137 15.25 1.57 -14.80
CA ASP A 137 16.54 0.92 -14.51
C ASP A 137 16.58 0.35 -13.09
N ILE A 138 16.11 1.11 -12.09
CA ILE A 138 16.11 0.67 -10.69
C ILE A 138 15.30 -0.62 -10.51
N ARG A 139 14.11 -0.72 -11.12
CA ARG A 139 13.26 -1.91 -11.01
C ARG A 139 13.78 -3.04 -11.90
N TRP A 140 14.15 -2.72 -13.13
CA TRP A 140 14.68 -3.68 -14.09
C TRP A 140 15.93 -4.38 -13.55
N ASN A 141 16.82 -3.71 -12.83
CA ASN A 141 18.01 -4.34 -12.27
C ASN A 141 17.68 -5.48 -11.28
N ILE A 142 16.57 -5.39 -10.54
CA ILE A 142 16.11 -6.48 -9.66
C ILE A 142 15.49 -7.60 -10.48
N TRP A 143 14.58 -7.27 -11.39
CA TRP A 143 13.95 -8.27 -12.25
C TRP A 143 14.97 -9.01 -13.13
N LYS A 144 15.95 -8.29 -13.69
CA LYS A 144 17.06 -8.83 -14.48
C LYS A 144 17.92 -9.82 -13.70
N LYS A 145 18.13 -9.61 -12.40
CA LYS A 145 18.84 -10.60 -11.57
C LYS A 145 18.01 -11.87 -11.45
N GLU A 146 16.73 -11.72 -11.16
CA GLU A 146 15.79 -12.84 -11.03
C GLU A 146 15.71 -13.68 -12.32
N ILE A 147 15.56 -13.05 -13.49
CA ILE A 147 15.50 -13.78 -14.79
C ILE A 147 16.82 -14.48 -15.13
N ASN A 148 17.95 -14.01 -14.61
CA ASN A 148 19.27 -14.61 -14.83
C ASN A 148 19.61 -15.70 -13.80
N GLY A 149 18.65 -16.09 -12.95
CA GLY A 149 18.82 -17.15 -11.98
C GLY A 149 19.53 -16.74 -10.69
N ASP A 150 19.59 -15.44 -10.37
CA ASP A 150 20.12 -14.97 -9.08
C ASP A 150 19.26 -15.49 -7.94
N GLN A 151 19.88 -16.26 -7.05
CA GLN A 151 19.23 -16.89 -5.90
C GLN A 151 19.24 -16.00 -4.65
N THR A 152 19.79 -14.79 -4.74
CA THR A 152 19.78 -13.83 -3.63
C THR A 152 18.35 -13.34 -3.40
N PRO A 153 17.74 -13.60 -2.23
CA PRO A 153 16.42 -13.08 -1.93
C PRO A 153 16.49 -11.56 -1.82
N ASN A 154 15.62 -10.89 -2.57
CA ASN A 154 15.39 -9.46 -2.44
C ASN A 154 14.47 -9.16 -1.27
N ALA A 155 13.47 -10.00 -0.99
CA ALA A 155 12.49 -9.78 0.07
C ALA A 155 12.61 -10.83 1.19
N ILE A 156 13.10 -10.44 2.37
CA ILE A 156 13.13 -11.29 3.55
C ILE A 156 12.11 -10.78 4.56
N ALA A 157 11.17 -11.64 4.95
CA ALA A 157 10.11 -11.28 5.89
C ALA A 157 10.40 -11.77 7.32
N PHE A 158 9.95 -11.00 8.30
CA PHE A 158 10.13 -11.27 9.73
C PHE A 158 8.89 -10.85 10.52
N ILE A 159 8.77 -11.38 11.74
CA ILE A 159 7.74 -10.99 12.71
C ILE A 159 8.44 -10.49 13.98
N GLU A 160 7.98 -9.35 14.50
CA GLU A 160 8.49 -8.74 15.72
C GLU A 160 8.54 -9.74 16.89
N GLY A 161 9.70 -9.80 17.55
CA GLY A 161 9.93 -10.66 18.71
C GLY A 161 10.20 -12.14 18.39
N GLN A 162 10.14 -12.55 17.13
CA GLN A 162 10.57 -13.89 16.72
C GLN A 162 12.08 -13.91 16.46
N ALA A 163 12.77 -15.00 16.80
CA ALA A 163 14.23 -15.09 16.74
C ALA A 163 14.78 -15.29 15.32
N THR A 164 13.96 -15.79 14.40
CA THR A 164 14.36 -16.10 13.02
C THR A 164 13.38 -15.49 12.03
N PRO A 165 13.84 -15.13 10.82
CA PRO A 165 12.95 -14.75 9.73
C PRO A 165 12.07 -15.92 9.29
N ILE A 166 11.05 -15.62 8.49
CA ILE A 166 10.07 -16.61 8.04
C ILE A 166 10.74 -17.65 7.11
N ASP A 167 11.44 -17.18 6.07
CA ASP A 167 12.27 -17.99 5.18
C ASP A 167 13.25 -17.06 4.45
N GLU A 168 14.55 -17.25 4.67
CA GLU A 168 15.62 -16.45 4.03
C GLU A 168 16.17 -17.10 2.76
N THR A 169 15.60 -18.22 2.32
CA THR A 169 15.99 -18.89 1.05
C THR A 169 15.08 -18.50 -0.11
N LYS A 170 14.07 -17.68 0.16
CA LYS A 170 12.99 -17.30 -0.75
C LYS A 170 12.73 -15.80 -0.67
N ASN A 171 12.12 -15.26 -1.73
CA ASN A 171 11.46 -13.95 -1.64
C ASN A 171 10.14 -14.15 -0.89
N VAL A 172 10.01 -13.58 0.30
CA VAL A 172 8.84 -13.72 1.17
C VAL A 172 8.19 -12.35 1.37
N VAL A 173 6.87 -12.31 1.18
CA VAL A 173 6.05 -11.14 1.46
C VAL A 173 4.82 -11.53 2.30
N VAL A 174 4.51 -10.73 3.32
CA VAL A 174 3.44 -10.98 4.30
C VAL A 174 2.28 -10.04 4.03
N ASN A 175 1.07 -10.58 3.84
CA ASN A 175 -0.15 -9.82 3.60
C ASN A 175 -0.94 -9.59 4.90
N SER A 176 -0.96 -10.56 5.81
CA SER A 176 -1.61 -10.42 7.12
C SER A 176 -0.98 -11.33 8.17
N LEU A 177 -1.40 -11.16 9.42
CA LEU A 177 -1.05 -12.03 10.55
C LEU A 177 -2.30 -12.70 11.12
N THR A 178 -2.14 -13.89 11.71
CA THR A 178 -3.19 -14.51 12.53
C THR A 178 -3.32 -13.81 13.89
N SER A 179 -4.48 -13.95 14.54
CA SER A 179 -4.74 -13.41 15.89
C SER A 179 -4.16 -14.26 17.03
N ASP A 180 -3.49 -15.37 16.72
CA ASP A 180 -2.89 -16.28 17.70
C ASP A 180 -1.91 -15.55 18.64
N ALA A 181 -1.75 -16.04 19.88
CA ALA A 181 -0.74 -15.51 20.81
C ALA A 181 0.69 -15.52 20.24
N LYS A 182 0.98 -16.47 19.34
CA LYS A 182 2.15 -16.45 18.46
C LYS A 182 1.66 -16.29 17.02
N PRO A 183 1.61 -15.06 16.48
CA PRO A 183 1.00 -14.82 15.19
C PRO A 183 1.79 -15.53 14.08
N LYS A 184 1.06 -16.13 13.16
CA LYS A 184 1.59 -16.79 11.96
C LYS A 184 1.40 -15.88 10.74
N PRO A 185 2.34 -15.89 9.79
CA PRO A 185 2.21 -15.09 8.57
C PRO A 185 1.22 -15.72 7.59
N ILE A 186 0.38 -14.88 7.00
CA ILE A 186 -0.36 -15.17 5.76
C ILE A 186 0.28 -14.35 4.65
N GLY A 187 0.61 -14.98 3.53
CA GLY A 187 1.38 -14.29 2.51
C GLY A 187 1.81 -15.16 1.35
N ILE A 188 2.97 -14.82 0.79
CA ILE A 188 3.48 -15.38 -0.46
C ILE A 188 4.98 -15.64 -0.31
N LYS A 189 5.43 -16.81 -0.75
CA LYS A 189 6.85 -17.17 -0.91
C LYS A 189 7.15 -17.52 -2.37
N ILE A 190 8.30 -17.08 -2.85
CA ILE A 190 8.72 -17.22 -4.25
C ILE A 190 10.16 -17.72 -4.28
N ALA A 191 10.42 -18.74 -5.09
CA ALA A 191 11.78 -19.21 -5.32
C ALA A 191 12.61 -18.14 -6.02
N ALA A 192 13.72 -17.72 -5.39
CA ALA A 192 14.64 -16.76 -6.00
C ALA A 192 15.31 -17.36 -7.24
N GLY A 193 15.31 -16.62 -8.34
CA GLY A 193 15.94 -17.02 -9.60
C GLY A 193 15.18 -18.10 -10.39
N ASP A 194 14.00 -18.54 -9.94
CA ASP A 194 13.22 -19.58 -10.62
C ASP A 194 12.28 -18.98 -11.67
N VAL A 195 12.87 -18.59 -12.80
CA VAL A 195 12.20 -17.93 -13.91
C VAL A 195 12.45 -18.69 -15.21
N SER A 196 11.44 -18.76 -16.07
CA SER A 196 11.59 -19.25 -17.45
C SER A 196 11.00 -18.25 -18.44
N GLY A 197 11.83 -17.76 -19.37
CA GLY A 197 11.48 -16.58 -20.17
C GLY A 197 11.31 -15.36 -19.25
N PHE A 198 10.08 -14.88 -19.11
CA PHE A 198 9.74 -13.71 -18.29
C PHE A 198 8.66 -14.01 -17.24
N ARG A 199 8.58 -15.27 -16.79
CA ARG A 199 7.58 -15.72 -15.84
C ARG A 199 8.22 -16.47 -14.68
N ARG A 200 7.76 -16.20 -13.46
CA ARG A 200 8.12 -16.97 -12.26
C ARG A 200 7.47 -18.33 -12.33
N ASN A 201 8.26 -19.40 -12.26
CA ASN A 201 7.77 -20.76 -12.40
C ASN A 201 6.95 -21.23 -11.18
N SER A 202 7.28 -20.71 -10.00
CA SER A 202 6.58 -21.05 -8.76
C SER A 202 6.35 -19.82 -7.88
N VAL A 203 5.10 -19.65 -7.46
CA VAL A 203 4.67 -18.70 -6.42
C VAL A 203 3.76 -19.48 -5.49
N GLN A 204 4.05 -19.48 -4.19
CA GLN A 204 3.32 -20.30 -3.23
C GLN A 204 2.72 -19.47 -2.10
N ALA A 205 1.48 -19.77 -1.74
CA ALA A 205 0.82 -19.22 -0.58
C ALA A 205 1.48 -19.66 0.73
N ILE A 206 1.44 -18.79 1.73
CA ILE A 206 1.79 -19.07 3.12
C ILE A 206 0.51 -18.99 3.94
N GLY A 207 0.28 -19.98 4.82
CA GLY A 207 -0.85 -19.98 5.74
C GLY A 207 -2.08 -20.77 5.28
N ILE A 208 -1.99 -21.54 4.19
CA ILE A 208 -3.04 -22.48 3.77
C ILE A 208 -2.73 -23.91 4.22
N THR A 209 -3.76 -24.67 4.62
CA THR A 209 -3.65 -26.01 5.26
C THR A 209 -3.24 -27.12 4.30
N GLN A 210 -3.60 -27.00 3.02
CA GLN A 210 -3.14 -27.90 1.96
C GLN A 210 -2.64 -27.06 0.79
N ASN A 211 -1.31 -27.03 0.62
CA ASN A 211 -0.76 -26.56 -0.64
C ASN A 211 -1.06 -27.66 -1.68
N PRO A 212 -1.78 -27.36 -2.75
CA PRO A 212 -2.14 -28.42 -3.67
C PRO A 212 -1.00 -28.53 -4.68
N GLU A 213 -0.01 -29.33 -4.30
CA GLU A 213 1.30 -29.37 -4.98
C GLU A 213 1.24 -29.83 -6.45
N ASN A 214 0.08 -30.26 -6.97
CA ASN A 214 0.04 -30.97 -8.25
C ASN A 214 -0.80 -30.33 -9.37
N ASN A 215 -1.59 -29.26 -9.15
CA ASN A 215 -2.47 -28.71 -10.21
C ASN A 215 -2.31 -27.22 -10.54
N TRP A 216 -1.78 -26.38 -9.64
CA TRP A 216 -1.71 -24.93 -9.85
C TRP A 216 -0.27 -24.43 -9.82
N LEU A 217 0.12 -23.63 -10.82
CA LEU A 217 1.50 -23.15 -10.97
C LEU A 217 1.82 -21.99 -10.03
N GLN A 218 0.80 -21.21 -9.65
CA GLN A 218 0.95 -20.13 -8.68
C GLN A 218 -0.23 -20.09 -7.71
N THR A 219 0.07 -19.92 -6.42
CA THR A 219 -0.90 -19.71 -5.35
C THR A 219 -0.47 -18.51 -4.49
N ARG A 220 -1.42 -17.69 -4.05
CA ARG A 220 -1.18 -16.53 -3.19
C ARG A 220 -2.25 -16.48 -2.11
N ALA A 221 -1.88 -16.14 -0.88
CA ALA A 221 -2.82 -15.94 0.23
C ALA A 221 -2.70 -14.51 0.79
N TRP A 222 -3.84 -13.92 1.15
CA TRP A 222 -3.96 -12.53 1.56
C TRP A 222 -4.46 -12.35 3.00
N LYS A 223 -5.56 -13.01 3.36
CA LYS A 223 -6.20 -12.87 4.68
C LYS A 223 -6.76 -14.21 5.15
N THR A 224 -6.78 -14.41 6.46
CA THR A 224 -7.56 -15.47 7.12
C THR A 224 -8.29 -14.95 8.36
N ASP A 225 -9.42 -15.57 8.69
CA ASP A 225 -10.10 -15.47 9.99
C ASP A 225 -9.89 -16.72 10.85
N GLY A 226 -9.08 -17.69 10.37
CA GLY A 226 -8.86 -19.00 10.98
C GLY A 226 -9.77 -20.11 10.44
N THR A 227 -10.92 -19.76 9.84
CA THR A 227 -11.84 -20.71 9.19
C THR A 227 -11.62 -20.73 7.69
N TYR A 228 -11.54 -19.54 7.08
CA TYR A 228 -11.31 -19.36 5.66
C TYR A 228 -10.00 -18.60 5.45
N THR A 229 -9.30 -18.92 4.37
CA THR A 229 -8.17 -18.15 3.86
C THR A 229 -8.48 -17.74 2.43
N VAL A 230 -8.25 -16.48 2.07
CA VAL A 230 -8.54 -15.97 0.72
C VAL A 230 -7.28 -15.61 -0.03
N GLY A 231 -7.36 -15.67 -1.36
CA GLY A 231 -6.31 -15.17 -2.23
C GLY A 231 -6.56 -15.46 -3.70
N SER A 232 -5.55 -16.03 -4.38
CA SER A 232 -5.63 -16.35 -5.80
C SER A 232 -4.85 -17.61 -6.18
N ILE A 233 -5.30 -18.22 -7.27
CA ILE A 233 -4.64 -19.32 -7.96
C ILE A 233 -4.40 -18.93 -9.42
N ALA A 234 -3.33 -19.46 -10.03
CA ALA A 234 -3.03 -19.20 -11.43
C ALA A 234 -2.66 -20.47 -12.19
N ASN A 235 -3.08 -20.50 -13.45
CA ASN A 235 -2.81 -21.57 -14.41
C ASN A 235 -2.09 -20.98 -15.64
N GLU A 236 -1.28 -21.80 -16.30
CA GLU A 236 -0.61 -21.42 -17.53
C GLU A 236 -1.64 -21.05 -18.61
N ALA A 237 -1.36 -19.97 -19.32
CA ALA A 237 -2.15 -19.54 -20.47
C ALA A 237 -1.24 -18.83 -21.47
N THR A 238 -1.60 -18.93 -22.75
CA THR A 238 -0.82 -18.33 -23.84
C THR A 238 -1.58 -17.17 -24.46
N ASN A 239 -0.87 -16.06 -24.70
CA ASN A 239 -1.32 -14.97 -25.57
C ASN A 239 -0.26 -14.68 -26.65
N ASN A 240 -0.40 -13.59 -27.39
CA ASN A 240 0.53 -13.25 -28.48
C ASN A 240 1.92 -12.84 -27.96
N GLN A 241 2.06 -12.59 -26.66
CA GLN A 241 3.34 -12.27 -26.02
C GLN A 241 4.05 -13.51 -25.48
N GLY A 242 3.39 -14.68 -25.46
CA GLY A 242 3.98 -15.95 -25.02
C GLY A 242 3.18 -16.64 -23.92
N ASN A 243 3.85 -17.51 -23.18
CA ASN A 243 3.22 -18.31 -22.13
C ASN A 243 3.33 -17.59 -20.78
N PHE A 244 2.19 -17.20 -20.22
CA PHE A 244 2.04 -16.51 -18.94
C PHE A 244 1.00 -17.23 -18.09
N TYR A 245 0.24 -16.47 -17.30
CA TYR A 245 -0.74 -17.00 -16.38
C TYR A 245 -2.07 -16.26 -16.50
N THR A 246 -3.16 -17.01 -16.38
CA THR A 246 -4.45 -16.47 -15.97
C THR A 246 -4.63 -16.73 -14.47
N SER A 247 -5.27 -15.82 -13.74
CA SER A 247 -5.51 -15.97 -12.30
C SER A 247 -6.99 -15.88 -11.94
N LYS A 248 -7.40 -16.57 -10.87
CA LYS A 248 -8.74 -16.50 -10.28
C LYS A 248 -8.65 -16.29 -8.79
N GLY A 249 -9.67 -15.63 -8.23
CA GLY A 249 -9.85 -15.58 -6.78
C GLY A 249 -10.09 -16.99 -6.24
N ALA A 250 -9.56 -17.27 -5.05
CA ALA A 250 -9.72 -18.55 -4.39
C ALA A 250 -9.95 -18.36 -2.89
N ILE A 251 -10.75 -19.26 -2.31
CA ILE A 251 -11.00 -19.34 -0.87
C ILE A 251 -10.74 -20.79 -0.43
N TRP A 252 -9.88 -20.98 0.56
CA TRP A 252 -9.60 -22.27 1.19
C TRP A 252 -10.29 -22.32 2.55
N ASP A 253 -11.04 -23.38 2.82
CA ASP A 253 -11.57 -23.67 4.14
C ASP A 253 -10.55 -24.38 5.04
N ASN A 254 -10.93 -24.61 6.31
CA ASN A 254 -10.08 -25.26 7.30
C ASN A 254 -9.68 -26.71 6.92
N SER A 255 -10.48 -27.39 6.10
CA SER A 255 -10.20 -28.74 5.59
C SER A 255 -9.17 -28.72 4.46
N GLY A 256 -8.92 -27.54 3.88
CA GLY A 256 -8.08 -27.33 2.71
C GLY A 256 -8.84 -27.42 1.39
N LYS A 257 -10.17 -27.60 1.42
CA LYS A 257 -10.99 -27.56 0.20
C LYS A 257 -11.05 -26.12 -0.31
N MET A 258 -10.90 -25.99 -1.62
CA MET A 258 -10.79 -24.70 -2.30
C MET A 258 -12.06 -24.43 -3.11
N THR A 259 -12.60 -23.23 -2.97
CA THR A 259 -13.67 -22.67 -3.80
C THR A 259 -13.10 -21.58 -4.70
N GLU A 260 -13.19 -21.81 -6.01
CA GLU A 260 -12.72 -20.89 -7.05
C GLU A 260 -13.79 -19.85 -7.38
N ILE A 261 -13.38 -18.59 -7.54
CA ILE A 261 -14.25 -17.52 -8.01
C ILE A 261 -14.17 -17.45 -9.53
N PRO A 262 -15.27 -17.71 -10.25
CA PRO A 262 -15.27 -17.63 -11.71
C PRO A 262 -15.08 -16.19 -12.19
N TRP A 263 -14.46 -16.07 -13.37
CA TRP A 263 -14.43 -14.78 -14.05
C TRP A 263 -15.83 -14.35 -14.48
N GLN A 264 -16.03 -13.05 -14.58
CA GLN A 264 -17.21 -12.47 -15.23
C GLN A 264 -17.00 -12.29 -16.75
N SER A 265 -15.94 -12.91 -17.29
CA SER A 265 -15.63 -13.09 -18.70
C SER A 265 -15.65 -14.58 -19.02
N GLU A 266 -16.12 -14.93 -20.21
CA GLU A 266 -16.18 -16.33 -20.68
C GLU A 266 -14.83 -16.82 -21.25
N ASN A 267 -13.92 -15.90 -21.59
CA ASN A 267 -12.70 -16.19 -22.34
C ASN A 267 -11.44 -15.98 -21.49
N ALA A 268 -10.67 -17.04 -21.30
CA ALA A 268 -9.37 -16.99 -20.63
C ALA A 268 -8.36 -16.06 -21.33
N ASN A 269 -8.42 -15.97 -22.66
CA ASN A 269 -7.65 -15.04 -23.48
C ASN A 269 -8.59 -14.38 -24.49
N HIS A 270 -8.59 -13.05 -24.51
CA HIS A 270 -9.28 -12.29 -25.52
C HIS A 270 -8.52 -10.99 -25.84
N SER A 271 -8.41 -10.62 -27.11
CA SER A 271 -7.70 -9.41 -27.55
C SER A 271 -6.30 -9.26 -26.93
N ASN A 272 -5.55 -10.38 -26.89
CA ASN A 272 -4.22 -10.49 -26.28
C ASN A 272 -4.18 -10.25 -24.75
N ARG A 273 -5.32 -10.20 -24.07
CA ARG A 273 -5.41 -10.03 -22.62
C ARG A 273 -5.87 -11.32 -21.96
N LEU A 274 -5.11 -11.76 -20.97
CA LEU A 274 -5.42 -12.91 -20.16
C LEU A 274 -6.37 -12.51 -19.03
N ALA A 275 -7.37 -13.34 -18.73
CA ALA A 275 -8.26 -13.09 -17.61
C ALA A 275 -7.53 -13.24 -16.27
N GLN A 276 -7.75 -12.28 -15.37
CA GLN A 276 -7.14 -12.18 -14.05
C GLN A 276 -8.20 -11.98 -12.95
N GLY A 277 -7.88 -12.41 -11.74
CA GLY A 277 -8.74 -12.22 -10.58
C GLY A 277 -8.03 -12.60 -9.29
N SER A 278 -8.35 -11.88 -8.22
CA SER A 278 -7.88 -12.19 -6.88
C SER A 278 -8.87 -11.68 -5.84
N ILE A 279 -8.90 -12.36 -4.71
CA ILE A 279 -9.48 -11.83 -3.47
C ILE A 279 -8.34 -11.26 -2.62
N ARG A 280 -8.55 -10.10 -2.00
CA ARG A 280 -7.60 -9.43 -1.11
C ARG A 280 -8.05 -9.49 0.35
N ASP A 281 -9.36 -9.46 0.61
CA ASP A 281 -9.94 -9.51 1.96
C ASP A 281 -11.38 -10.06 1.91
N PHE A 282 -11.98 -10.34 3.06
CA PHE A 282 -13.36 -10.81 3.14
C PHE A 282 -14.03 -10.50 4.49
N VAL A 283 -15.36 -10.49 4.48
CA VAL A 283 -16.19 -10.41 5.69
C VAL A 283 -17.30 -11.46 5.63
N ILE A 284 -17.69 -11.97 6.80
CA ILE A 284 -18.79 -12.92 6.96
C ILE A 284 -19.99 -12.18 7.56
N ASP A 285 -21.09 -12.18 6.82
CA ASP A 285 -22.41 -11.84 7.32
C ASP A 285 -23.04 -13.11 7.91
N LYS A 286 -22.92 -13.23 9.24
CA LYS A 286 -23.38 -14.40 10.00
C LYS A 286 -24.91 -14.50 10.03
N ASP A 287 -25.61 -13.38 9.94
CA ASP A 287 -27.08 -13.36 10.00
C ASP A 287 -27.69 -13.95 8.71
N ASN A 288 -27.01 -13.76 7.58
CA ASN A 288 -27.47 -14.25 6.28
C ASN A 288 -26.69 -15.46 5.75
N ASN A 289 -25.73 -16.00 6.50
CA ASN A 289 -24.80 -17.06 6.08
C ASN A 289 -24.13 -16.73 4.74
N LYS A 290 -23.60 -15.51 4.62
CA LYS A 290 -22.92 -15.05 3.40
C LYS A 290 -21.48 -14.67 3.70
N LEU A 291 -20.62 -14.98 2.74
CA LEU A 291 -19.25 -14.48 2.70
C LEU A 291 -19.15 -13.49 1.55
N TYR A 292 -18.69 -12.28 1.86
CA TYR A 292 -18.40 -11.24 0.89
C TYR A 292 -16.88 -11.11 0.75
N ALA A 293 -16.37 -11.53 -0.40
CA ALA A 293 -14.96 -11.47 -0.74
C ALA A 293 -14.68 -10.26 -1.63
N VAL A 294 -13.73 -9.41 -1.23
CA VAL A 294 -13.39 -8.19 -1.96
C VAL A 294 -12.04 -8.32 -2.66
N GLY A 295 -11.93 -7.75 -3.85
CA GLY A 295 -10.71 -7.78 -4.63
C GLY A 295 -10.92 -7.21 -6.02
N TYR A 296 -10.52 -7.95 -7.04
CA TYR A 296 -10.81 -7.63 -8.43
C TYR A 296 -11.15 -8.89 -9.23
N ASN A 297 -11.91 -8.70 -10.30
CA ASN A 297 -12.27 -9.75 -11.25
C ASN A 297 -12.17 -9.21 -12.68
N THR A 298 -12.13 -10.11 -13.65
CA THR A 298 -12.16 -9.79 -15.08
C THR A 298 -13.59 -9.79 -15.59
N PHE A 299 -13.97 -8.68 -16.21
CA PHE A 299 -15.28 -8.47 -16.82
C PHE A 299 -15.17 -8.33 -18.33
N TYR A 300 -16.30 -8.58 -19.00
CA TYR A 300 -16.51 -8.41 -20.44
C TYR A 300 -15.69 -9.36 -21.32
N SER A 301 -16.38 -10.35 -21.89
CA SER A 301 -15.78 -11.43 -22.70
C SER A 301 -15.03 -10.97 -23.95
N ASP A 302 -15.23 -9.72 -24.37
CA ASP A 302 -14.60 -9.07 -25.53
C ASP A 302 -13.39 -8.19 -25.18
N GLN A 303 -13.06 -7.99 -23.89
CA GLN A 303 -11.98 -7.07 -23.52
C GLN A 303 -11.13 -7.51 -22.33
N ASN A 304 -11.59 -8.46 -21.52
CA ASN A 304 -10.93 -8.91 -20.29
C ASN A 304 -10.46 -7.72 -19.42
N LEU A 305 -11.41 -6.86 -19.02
CA LEU A 305 -11.10 -5.69 -18.19
C LEU A 305 -11.04 -6.08 -16.71
N MET A 306 -9.93 -5.78 -16.05
CA MET A 306 -9.74 -5.99 -14.61
C MET A 306 -10.37 -4.86 -13.82
N GLN A 307 -11.31 -5.18 -12.93
CA GLN A 307 -12.06 -4.19 -12.15
C GLN A 307 -12.29 -4.65 -10.72
N ALA A 308 -12.30 -3.68 -9.81
CA ALA A 308 -12.69 -3.83 -8.41
C ALA A 308 -14.06 -4.53 -8.33
N SER A 309 -14.17 -5.53 -7.46
CA SER A 309 -15.40 -6.31 -7.35
C SER A 309 -15.60 -6.94 -5.98
N VAL A 310 -16.87 -7.24 -5.70
CA VAL A 310 -17.32 -8.00 -4.53
C VAL A 310 -17.89 -9.31 -5.02
N SER A 311 -17.33 -10.43 -4.58
CA SER A 311 -17.83 -11.78 -4.85
C SER A 311 -18.61 -12.29 -3.65
N ILE A 312 -19.81 -12.80 -3.90
CA ILE A 312 -20.75 -13.24 -2.87
C ILE A 312 -20.81 -14.76 -2.92
N LEU A 313 -20.63 -15.37 -1.76
CA LEU A 313 -20.76 -16.80 -1.55
C LEU A 313 -21.74 -17.05 -0.41
N LYS A 314 -22.45 -18.18 -0.48
CA LYS A 314 -23.25 -18.68 0.62
C LYS A 314 -22.44 -19.71 1.40
N ILE A 315 -22.53 -19.62 2.72
CA ILE A 315 -21.96 -20.58 3.65
C ILE A 315 -23.03 -21.66 3.88
N GLU A 316 -22.70 -22.90 3.55
CA GLU A 316 -23.56 -24.05 3.77
C GLU A 316 -23.38 -24.60 5.20
N GLY A 317 -24.28 -25.49 5.64
CA GLY A 317 -24.28 -25.97 7.02
C GLY A 317 -23.06 -26.79 7.46
N ASP A 318 -22.17 -27.14 6.53
CA ASP A 318 -20.91 -27.83 6.75
C ASP A 318 -19.68 -26.91 6.55
N ASP A 319 -19.88 -25.58 6.61
CA ASP A 319 -18.90 -24.52 6.33
C ASP A 319 -18.34 -24.55 4.89
N THR A 320 -18.96 -25.32 3.98
CA THR A 320 -18.57 -25.26 2.58
C THR A 320 -19.16 -24.02 1.90
N LEU A 321 -18.44 -23.52 0.90
CA LEU A 321 -18.81 -22.29 0.19
C LEU A 321 -19.42 -22.61 -1.17
N SER A 322 -20.60 -22.04 -1.43
CA SER A 322 -21.25 -22.03 -2.75
C SER A 322 -21.19 -20.64 -3.38
N PHE A 323 -20.55 -20.53 -4.54
CA PHE A 323 -20.45 -19.25 -5.26
C PHE A 323 -21.83 -18.80 -5.75
N THR A 324 -22.17 -17.53 -5.52
CA THR A 324 -23.43 -16.93 -5.98
C THR A 324 -23.21 -16.05 -7.19
N ASN A 325 -22.49 -14.94 -7.04
CA ASN A 325 -22.20 -14.00 -8.13
C ASN A 325 -21.03 -13.06 -7.76
N THR A 326 -20.56 -12.29 -8.74
CA THR A 326 -19.61 -11.19 -8.53
C THR A 326 -20.19 -9.90 -9.08
N LYS A 327 -20.16 -8.83 -8.27
CA LYS A 327 -20.62 -7.49 -8.66
C LYS A 327 -19.41 -6.57 -8.87
N PRO A 328 -19.32 -5.82 -9.99
CA PRO A 328 -18.30 -4.78 -10.13
C PRO A 328 -18.62 -3.60 -9.21
N VAL A 329 -17.59 -2.87 -8.79
CA VAL A 329 -17.78 -1.61 -8.05
C VAL A 329 -18.16 -0.50 -9.03
N ALA A 330 -19.42 -0.06 -8.98
CA ALA A 330 -19.90 1.03 -9.82
C ALA A 330 -19.15 2.34 -9.51
N GLY A 331 -18.81 3.11 -10.55
CA GLY A 331 -18.01 4.34 -10.43
C GLY A 331 -16.49 4.14 -10.39
N ALA A 332 -16.01 2.93 -10.09
CA ALA A 332 -14.59 2.54 -10.18
C ALA A 332 -14.32 1.59 -11.37
N THR A 333 -15.21 1.53 -12.36
CA THR A 333 -15.05 0.71 -13.57
C THR A 333 -13.99 1.28 -14.53
N VAL A 334 -13.43 0.44 -15.40
CA VAL A 334 -12.41 0.86 -16.38
C VAL A 334 -12.97 1.86 -17.40
N ARG A 335 -14.24 1.71 -17.79
CA ARG A 335 -14.95 2.64 -18.68
C ARG A 335 -16.14 3.29 -17.98
N GLU A 336 -16.53 4.47 -18.47
CA GLU A 336 -17.64 5.29 -17.95
C GLU A 336 -18.95 4.53 -17.81
N ASN A 337 -19.32 3.74 -18.82
CA ASN A 337 -20.54 2.94 -18.82
C ASN A 337 -20.22 1.43 -18.80
N GLY A 338 -19.16 1.05 -18.08
CA GLY A 338 -18.72 -0.34 -17.93
C GLY A 338 -18.07 -0.93 -19.19
N ASN A 339 -18.85 -1.15 -20.25
CA ASN A 339 -18.38 -1.72 -21.52
C ASN A 339 -18.18 -0.67 -22.64
N SER A 340 -18.74 0.53 -22.48
CA SER A 340 -18.76 1.57 -23.51
C SER A 340 -18.38 2.94 -22.92
N GLY A 341 -18.08 3.89 -23.80
CA GLY A 341 -17.59 5.21 -23.43
C GLY A 341 -16.08 5.25 -23.19
N ASP A 342 -15.62 6.38 -22.66
CA ASP A 342 -14.21 6.67 -22.46
C ASP A 342 -13.59 5.76 -21.39
N ARG A 343 -12.31 5.42 -21.59
CA ARG A 343 -11.51 4.76 -20.55
C ARG A 343 -11.17 5.79 -19.48
N ILE A 344 -11.66 5.55 -18.26
CA ILE A 344 -11.46 6.43 -17.10
C ILE A 344 -10.32 5.88 -16.22
N HIS A 345 -10.33 4.56 -16.01
CA HIS A 345 -9.33 3.87 -15.20
C HIS A 345 -8.57 2.86 -16.04
N SER A 346 -7.28 2.66 -15.76
CA SER A 346 -6.54 1.52 -16.33
C SER A 346 -6.78 0.23 -15.55
N HIS A 347 -7.07 0.33 -14.25
CA HIS A 347 -7.38 -0.76 -13.33
C HIS A 347 -8.08 -0.22 -12.07
N SER A 348 -8.81 -1.07 -11.36
CA SER A 348 -9.30 -0.80 -10.01
C SER A 348 -9.29 -2.05 -9.13
N LEU A 349 -9.13 -1.85 -7.83
CA LEU A 349 -8.96 -2.91 -6.83
C LEU A 349 -9.65 -2.53 -5.51
N LEU A 350 -10.36 -3.46 -4.89
CA LEU A 350 -10.64 -3.41 -3.45
C LEU A 350 -9.51 -4.10 -2.68
N THR A 351 -9.05 -3.49 -1.59
CA THR A 351 -7.90 -3.99 -0.83
C THR A 351 -8.29 -4.54 0.55
N ALA A 352 -9.32 -3.98 1.18
CA ALA A 352 -9.76 -4.38 2.52
C ALA A 352 -11.27 -4.16 2.72
N VAL A 353 -11.86 -4.89 3.67
CA VAL A 353 -13.26 -4.76 4.11
C VAL A 353 -13.35 -5.04 5.61
N ASN A 354 -14.23 -4.33 6.32
CA ASN A 354 -14.45 -4.57 7.74
C ASN A 354 -15.79 -5.26 8.05
N GLU A 355 -16.04 -5.53 9.33
CA GLU A 355 -17.25 -6.22 9.81
C GLU A 355 -18.56 -5.46 9.55
N HIS A 356 -18.49 -4.15 9.26
CA HIS A 356 -19.66 -3.33 8.89
C HIS A 356 -19.96 -3.34 7.39
N GLY A 357 -19.22 -4.12 6.60
CA GLY A 357 -19.40 -4.17 5.16
C GLY A 357 -18.96 -2.90 4.45
N ILE A 358 -18.03 -2.14 5.04
CA ILE A 358 -17.36 -1.02 4.38
C ILE A 358 -16.05 -1.53 3.79
N ALA A 359 -15.90 -1.38 2.47
CA ALA A 359 -14.66 -1.73 1.79
C ALA A 359 -13.88 -0.49 1.35
N ILE A 360 -12.58 -0.63 1.18
CA ILE A 360 -11.69 0.41 0.64
C ILE A 360 -10.95 -0.11 -0.58
N GLY A 361 -10.56 0.81 -1.46
CA GLY A 361 -9.86 0.45 -2.67
C GLY A 361 -9.20 1.63 -3.37
N GLU A 362 -8.62 1.32 -4.53
CA GLU A 362 -7.96 2.29 -5.38
C GLU A 362 -8.28 2.06 -6.87
N ALA A 363 -8.37 3.16 -7.62
CA ALA A 363 -8.57 3.14 -9.07
C ALA A 363 -7.47 3.97 -9.74
N LYS A 364 -6.70 3.32 -10.63
CA LYS A 364 -5.64 3.97 -11.39
C LYS A 364 -6.26 4.75 -12.54
N LEU A 365 -6.08 6.08 -12.57
CA LEU A 365 -6.55 6.89 -13.69
C LEU A 365 -5.80 6.55 -14.99
N SER A 366 -6.54 6.43 -16.09
CA SER A 366 -5.97 6.33 -17.45
C SER A 366 -5.78 7.69 -18.13
N ARG A 367 -6.11 8.78 -17.44
CA ARG A 367 -5.96 10.17 -17.91
C ARG A 367 -5.45 11.07 -16.79
N ALA A 368 -4.79 12.15 -17.16
CA ALA A 368 -4.28 13.09 -16.16
C ALA A 368 -5.42 13.85 -15.48
N GLU A 369 -5.40 13.90 -14.15
CA GLU A 369 -6.19 14.80 -13.33
C GLU A 369 -5.22 15.63 -12.47
N SER A 370 -5.35 16.96 -12.51
CA SER A 370 -4.40 17.88 -11.85
C SER A 370 -2.93 17.55 -12.11
N GLY A 371 -2.62 17.11 -13.33
CA GLY A 371 -1.26 16.82 -13.75
C GLY A 371 -0.66 15.49 -13.26
N ALA A 372 -1.48 14.57 -12.75
CA ALA A 372 -1.05 13.23 -12.32
C ALA A 372 -2.00 12.14 -12.85
N TYR A 373 -1.46 10.93 -13.06
CA TYR A 373 -2.24 9.71 -13.34
C TYR A 373 -2.43 8.99 -12.00
N ALA A 374 -3.20 9.59 -11.11
CA ALA A 374 -3.29 9.16 -9.73
C ALA A 374 -3.95 7.79 -9.56
N ASN A 375 -3.50 7.06 -8.54
CA ASN A 375 -4.29 5.99 -7.91
C ASN A 375 -5.26 6.66 -6.94
N ARG A 376 -6.51 6.84 -7.36
CA ARG A 376 -7.52 7.51 -6.53
C ARG A 376 -8.06 6.54 -5.50
N LEU A 377 -8.03 6.95 -4.24
CA LEU A 377 -8.58 6.18 -3.13
C LEU A 377 -10.11 6.35 -3.06
N PHE A 378 -10.82 5.27 -2.79
CA PHE A 378 -12.25 5.29 -2.61
C PHE A 378 -12.71 4.33 -1.51
N VAL A 379 -13.90 4.59 -1.00
CA VAL A 379 -14.66 3.74 -0.08
C VAL A 379 -15.88 3.18 -0.80
N VAL A 380 -16.24 1.94 -0.49
CA VAL A 380 -17.55 1.35 -0.79
C VAL A 380 -18.32 1.30 0.54
N PRO A 381 -19.31 2.17 0.77
CA PRO A 381 -19.99 2.26 2.06
C PRO A 381 -20.90 1.07 2.38
N ASP A 382 -21.31 0.31 1.35
CA ASP A 382 -22.12 -0.90 1.48
C ASP A 382 -21.71 -1.89 0.38
N ILE A 383 -21.13 -3.02 0.78
CA ILE A 383 -20.72 -4.11 -0.12
C ILE A 383 -21.89 -4.82 -0.81
N ASN A 384 -23.13 -4.69 -0.33
CA ASN A 384 -24.30 -5.29 -0.98
C ASN A 384 -24.68 -4.58 -2.27
N ASP A 385 -24.45 -3.27 -2.33
CA ASP A 385 -24.62 -2.39 -3.49
C ASP A 385 -23.31 -1.62 -3.78
N PRO A 386 -22.28 -2.32 -4.30
CA PRO A 386 -20.93 -1.80 -4.32
C PRO A 386 -20.78 -0.59 -5.25
N LYS A 387 -20.65 0.60 -4.65
CA LYS A 387 -20.46 1.89 -5.32
C LYS A 387 -19.27 2.63 -4.72
N ALA A 388 -18.38 3.09 -5.59
CA ALA A 388 -17.19 3.83 -5.17
C ALA A 388 -17.53 5.28 -4.82
N ASN A 389 -17.21 5.66 -3.59
CA ASN A 389 -17.16 7.03 -3.11
C ASN A 389 -15.69 7.45 -2.99
N PHE A 390 -15.18 8.17 -3.98
CA PHE A 390 -13.82 8.66 -3.96
C PHE A 390 -13.60 9.64 -2.80
N LEU A 391 -12.52 9.43 -2.07
CA LEU A 391 -12.13 10.31 -0.96
C LEU A 391 -11.84 11.71 -1.49
N ASN A 392 -12.27 12.71 -0.73
CA ASN A 392 -12.10 14.13 -1.04
C ASN A 392 -11.82 14.93 0.24
N GLY A 393 -11.26 16.13 0.09
CA GLY A 393 -10.89 17.02 1.20
C GLY A 393 -9.48 17.56 1.06
N SER A 394 -8.96 18.23 2.10
CA SER A 394 -7.62 18.84 2.07
C SER A 394 -6.50 17.81 1.87
N LEU A 395 -6.61 16.63 2.46
CA LEU A 395 -5.66 15.53 2.31
C LEU A 395 -5.87 14.75 1.01
N PHE A 396 -7.11 14.69 0.52
CA PHE A 396 -7.51 13.94 -0.67
C PHE A 396 -7.89 14.89 -1.79
N PHE A 397 -6.99 15.81 -2.13
CA PHE A 397 -7.23 16.84 -3.15
C PHE A 397 -7.38 16.22 -4.56
N ALA A 398 -7.91 17.00 -5.50
CA ALA A 398 -8.13 16.55 -6.87
C ALA A 398 -6.81 16.12 -7.54
N GLY A 399 -6.75 14.86 -7.99
CA GLY A 399 -5.55 14.27 -8.56
C GLY A 399 -4.51 13.79 -7.53
N ALA A 400 -4.82 13.75 -6.24
CA ALA A 400 -3.97 13.08 -5.24
C ALA A 400 -3.94 11.56 -5.51
N GLY A 401 -2.74 11.01 -5.67
CA GLY A 401 -2.52 9.58 -5.77
C GLY A 401 -2.19 8.96 -4.42
N GLY A 402 -2.62 7.74 -4.17
CA GLY A 402 -2.38 7.06 -2.92
C GLY A 402 -2.26 5.55 -3.05
N LYS A 403 -2.15 4.89 -1.91
CA LYS A 403 -2.36 3.45 -1.75
C LYS A 403 -3.31 3.20 -0.58
N ALA A 404 -4.34 2.40 -0.80
CA ALA A 404 -5.21 1.94 0.29
C ALA A 404 -4.47 0.89 1.14
N GLY A 405 -4.39 1.12 2.45
CA GLY A 405 -3.76 0.20 3.41
C GLY A 405 -4.79 -0.79 3.94
N ALA A 406 -5.43 -0.42 5.05
CA ALA A 406 -6.42 -1.23 5.74
C ALA A 406 -7.54 -0.36 6.34
N ILE A 407 -8.62 -1.02 6.74
CA ILE A 407 -9.72 -0.46 7.52
C ILE A 407 -9.99 -1.41 8.70
N ASN A 408 -10.08 -0.89 9.92
CA ASN A 408 -10.45 -1.71 11.08
C ASN A 408 -11.97 -1.69 11.34
N ASN A 409 -12.41 -2.40 12.38
CA ASN A 409 -13.82 -2.49 12.76
C ASN A 409 -14.35 -1.22 13.45
N PHE A 410 -13.53 -0.17 13.57
CA PHE A 410 -13.95 1.15 14.06
C PHE A 410 -13.96 2.20 12.94
N ASN A 411 -13.94 1.75 11.68
CA ASN A 411 -13.94 2.56 10.47
C ASN A 411 -12.73 3.49 10.33
N GLU A 412 -11.60 3.17 10.97
CA GLU A 412 -10.34 3.90 10.78
C GLU A 412 -9.63 3.39 9.53
N ILE A 413 -9.62 4.22 8.48
CA ILE A 413 -8.95 3.91 7.22
C ILE A 413 -7.51 4.41 7.29
N VAL A 414 -6.55 3.55 6.99
CA VAL A 414 -5.14 3.94 6.87
C VAL A 414 -4.61 3.69 5.47
N GLY A 415 -3.58 4.43 5.08
CA GLY A 415 -2.96 4.27 3.79
C GLY A 415 -1.79 5.20 3.54
N GLN A 416 -1.52 5.45 2.27
CA GLN A 416 -0.53 6.40 1.77
C GLN A 416 -1.22 7.40 0.83
N ILE A 417 -0.83 8.68 0.88
CA ILE A 417 -1.36 9.72 0.01
C ILE A 417 -0.26 10.70 -0.42
N ASP A 418 -0.39 11.27 -1.61
CA ASP A 418 0.41 12.39 -2.07
C ASP A 418 0.16 13.63 -1.19
N THR A 419 1.22 14.37 -0.87
CA THR A 419 1.15 15.62 -0.09
C THR A 419 1.59 16.86 -0.86
N GLU A 420 1.89 16.69 -2.15
CA GLU A 420 2.35 17.76 -3.03
C GLU A 420 1.45 17.81 -4.28
N GLU A 421 1.04 18.99 -4.70
CA GLU A 421 0.22 19.17 -5.92
C GLU A 421 1.08 19.32 -7.19
N THR A 422 2.40 19.24 -7.08
CA THR A 422 3.32 19.41 -8.22
C THR A 422 3.02 18.41 -9.32
N ARG A 423 3.07 18.84 -10.58
CA ARG A 423 2.76 17.96 -11.72
C ARG A 423 3.70 16.75 -11.79
N GLU A 424 3.14 15.55 -11.85
CA GLU A 424 3.90 14.31 -12.08
C GLU A 424 4.13 14.05 -13.57
N VAL A 425 3.17 14.44 -14.41
CA VAL A 425 3.27 14.35 -15.87
C VAL A 425 4.38 15.26 -16.38
N GLY A 426 5.48 14.68 -16.87
CA GLY A 426 6.69 15.39 -17.24
C GLY A 426 7.47 15.93 -16.02
N GLY A 427 7.19 15.43 -14.83
CA GLY A 427 7.81 15.82 -13.57
C GLY A 427 8.36 14.62 -12.78
N LYS A 428 8.59 14.85 -11.48
CA LYS A 428 9.01 13.79 -10.55
C LYS A 428 7.79 13.20 -9.83
N PRO A 429 7.91 11.98 -9.26
CA PRO A 429 6.91 11.46 -8.35
C PRO A 429 6.66 12.43 -7.19
N ARG A 430 5.40 12.57 -6.79
CA ARG A 430 5.02 13.38 -5.63
C ARG A 430 5.50 12.74 -4.32
N ARG A 431 5.76 13.59 -3.34
CA ARG A 431 6.03 13.13 -1.97
C ARG A 431 4.79 12.48 -1.38
N LYS A 432 5.01 11.33 -0.73
CA LYS A 432 3.96 10.53 -0.09
C LYS A 432 4.09 10.50 1.42
N ARG A 433 2.95 10.42 2.11
CA ARG A 433 2.84 10.29 3.56
C ARG A 433 1.77 9.29 3.96
N GLY A 434 1.96 8.70 5.13
CA GLY A 434 0.93 7.87 5.76
C GLY A 434 -0.20 8.72 6.31
N PHE A 435 -1.43 8.25 6.19
CA PHE A 435 -2.62 8.92 6.75
C PHE A 435 -3.47 7.95 7.57
N ILE A 436 -4.31 8.53 8.43
CA ILE A 436 -5.46 7.88 9.06
C ILE A 436 -6.72 8.72 8.84
N TYR A 437 -7.86 8.08 8.61
CA TYR A 437 -9.15 8.72 8.45
C TYR A 437 -10.24 7.96 9.24
N PRO A 438 -10.78 8.51 10.35
CA PRO A 438 -11.99 8.01 10.98
C PRO A 438 -13.19 8.24 10.06
N TYR A 439 -13.58 7.22 9.30
CA TYR A 439 -14.66 7.30 8.32
C TYR A 439 -16.02 6.97 8.93
N GLY A 440 -17.08 7.37 8.23
CA GLY A 440 -18.43 6.85 8.44
C GLY A 440 -19.20 7.52 9.57
N THR A 441 -20.36 6.95 9.85
CA THR A 441 -21.31 7.40 10.87
C THR A 441 -21.58 6.27 11.86
N GLU A 442 -22.24 6.58 12.98
CA GLU A 442 -22.66 5.56 13.96
C GLU A 442 -23.52 4.46 13.34
N LEU A 443 -24.40 4.81 12.40
CA LEU A 443 -25.22 3.84 11.64
C LEU A 443 -24.39 2.89 10.76
N GLN A 444 -23.16 3.28 10.43
CA GLN A 444 -22.21 2.49 9.65
C GLN A 444 -21.17 1.81 10.56
N GLY A 445 -21.39 1.78 11.88
CA GLY A 445 -20.52 1.13 12.86
C GLY A 445 -19.39 1.98 13.43
N SER A 446 -19.31 3.28 13.08
CA SER A 446 -18.31 4.17 13.70
C SER A 446 -18.66 4.45 15.16
N VAL A 447 -17.65 4.57 16.01
CA VAL A 447 -17.84 4.95 17.43
C VAL A 447 -17.55 6.45 17.58
N PRO A 448 -18.54 7.30 17.93
CA PRO A 448 -18.36 8.76 17.99
C PRO A 448 -17.20 9.20 18.87
N GLU A 449 -17.02 8.60 20.04
CA GLU A 449 -15.94 8.93 20.97
C GLU A 449 -14.56 8.63 20.37
N ARG A 450 -14.46 7.55 19.57
CA ARG A 450 -13.22 7.17 18.88
C ARG A 450 -12.92 8.10 17.71
N GLN A 451 -13.93 8.48 16.93
CA GLN A 451 -13.75 9.47 15.86
C GLN A 451 -13.34 10.85 16.42
N ALA A 452 -13.86 11.21 17.60
CA ALA A 452 -13.54 12.47 18.28
C ALA A 452 -12.07 12.57 18.73
N ILE A 453 -11.36 11.45 18.93
CA ILE A 453 -9.89 11.45 19.17
C ILE A 453 -9.13 12.12 18.03
N PHE A 454 -9.65 12.01 16.81
CA PHE A 454 -9.07 12.60 15.60
C PHE A 454 -9.83 13.86 15.16
N ASN A 455 -10.62 14.48 16.02
CA ASN A 455 -11.46 15.63 15.67
C ASN A 455 -12.34 15.37 14.43
N ASN A 456 -12.82 14.13 14.26
CA ASN A 456 -13.71 13.72 13.17
C ASN A 456 -13.18 14.03 11.76
N ARG A 457 -11.85 14.02 11.57
CA ARG A 457 -11.22 14.31 10.27
C ARG A 457 -10.01 13.43 10.01
N ALA A 458 -9.60 13.38 8.74
CA ALA A 458 -8.36 12.72 8.35
C ALA A 458 -7.12 13.50 8.81
N TRP A 459 -6.03 12.79 9.03
CA TRP A 459 -4.73 13.33 9.45
C TRP A 459 -3.57 12.66 8.72
N LEU A 460 -2.49 13.41 8.49
CA LEU A 460 -1.18 12.80 8.26
C LEU A 460 -0.68 12.19 9.58
N LEU A 461 -0.15 10.97 9.53
CA LEU A 461 0.41 10.32 10.72
C LEU A 461 1.62 11.08 11.27
N ASP A 462 2.32 11.83 10.42
CA ASP A 462 3.37 12.75 10.85
C ASP A 462 2.84 13.79 11.85
N ASP A 463 1.64 14.34 11.67
CA ASP A 463 1.04 15.31 12.61
C ASP A 463 0.67 14.67 13.96
N LEU A 464 0.35 13.38 13.95
CA LEU A 464 -0.07 12.64 15.14
C LEU A 464 1.09 12.12 15.99
N THR A 465 2.32 12.27 15.51
CA THR A 465 3.55 11.79 16.18
C THR A 465 4.40 12.94 16.73
N ASN A 466 3.91 14.18 16.67
CA ASN A 466 4.63 15.36 17.14
C ASN A 466 4.01 15.90 18.44
N GLY A 467 4.86 16.43 19.34
CA GLY A 467 4.44 16.99 20.64
C GLY A 467 4.73 16.07 21.85
N GLY A 468 4.75 16.66 23.04
CA GLY A 468 4.94 15.96 24.32
C GLY A 468 6.23 15.17 24.46
N ASP A 469 6.22 14.20 25.38
CA ASP A 469 7.41 13.44 25.80
C ASP A 469 8.02 12.57 24.70
N PHE A 470 7.22 12.18 23.72
CA PHE A 470 7.69 11.36 22.59
C PHE A 470 8.19 12.19 21.41
N SER A 471 7.94 13.51 21.36
CA SER A 471 8.29 14.37 20.22
C SER A 471 9.74 14.24 19.79
N GLY A 472 10.68 14.32 20.74
CA GLY A 472 12.12 14.23 20.43
C GLY A 472 12.53 12.87 19.85
N LYS A 473 11.94 11.78 20.37
CA LYS A 473 12.19 10.42 19.86
C LYS A 473 11.52 10.22 18.48
N ASN A 474 10.27 10.65 18.35
CA ASN A 474 9.48 10.56 17.12
C ASN A 474 10.03 11.46 16.01
N ASN A 475 10.73 12.55 16.35
CA ASN A 475 11.35 13.44 15.36
C ASN A 475 12.47 12.77 14.55
N GLN A 476 12.83 11.53 14.83
CA GLN A 476 13.70 10.74 13.95
C GLN A 476 12.95 10.17 12.74
N TYR A 477 11.62 10.17 12.73
CA TYR A 477 10.81 9.45 11.76
C TYR A 477 9.92 10.40 10.94
N ARG A 478 9.68 10.04 9.68
CA ARG A 478 8.62 10.57 8.81
C ARG A 478 7.85 9.40 8.23
N ILE A 479 6.57 9.28 8.58
CA ILE A 479 5.72 8.15 8.22
C ILE A 479 5.30 8.30 6.76
N ILE A 480 5.81 7.41 5.90
CA ILE A 480 5.56 7.47 4.45
C ILE A 480 4.41 6.58 3.99
N ALA A 481 4.01 5.59 4.79
CA ALA A 481 2.86 4.73 4.53
C ALA A 481 2.39 4.06 5.82
N ALA A 482 1.07 3.94 5.99
CA ALA A 482 0.47 2.98 6.92
C ALA A 482 -0.17 1.86 6.12
N ASN A 483 0.29 0.63 6.36
CA ASN A 483 -0.08 -0.52 5.55
C ASN A 483 -1.18 -1.36 6.19
N ASP A 484 -1.27 -1.37 7.53
CA ASP A 484 -2.26 -2.15 8.25
C ASP A 484 -2.60 -1.50 9.61
N ILE A 485 -3.80 -1.75 10.12
CA ILE A 485 -4.30 -1.25 11.42
C ILE A 485 -5.19 -2.31 12.07
N ASN A 486 -5.03 -2.50 13.38
CA ASN A 486 -5.90 -3.39 14.15
C ASN A 486 -6.99 -2.62 14.92
N ASP A 487 -7.89 -3.37 15.55
CA ASP A 487 -9.01 -2.83 16.30
C ASP A 487 -8.59 -2.09 17.58
N ALA A 488 -7.40 -2.38 18.11
CA ALA A 488 -6.77 -1.61 19.19
C ALA A 488 -6.22 -0.23 18.73
N GLY A 489 -6.21 0.07 17.43
CA GLY A 489 -5.67 1.31 16.88
C GLY A 489 -4.15 1.29 16.68
N VAL A 490 -3.49 0.13 16.80
CA VAL A 490 -2.05 -0.01 16.52
C VAL A 490 -1.85 -0.17 15.03
N ILE A 491 -0.92 0.60 14.46
CA ILE A 491 -0.68 0.67 13.01
C ILE A 491 0.68 0.06 12.67
N ALA A 492 0.72 -0.82 11.67
CA ALA A 492 1.95 -1.19 11.00
C ALA A 492 2.23 -0.23 9.84
N ALA A 493 3.40 0.41 9.89
CA ALA A 493 3.77 1.48 8.98
C ALA A 493 5.23 1.38 8.53
N THR A 494 5.54 2.22 7.55
CA THR A 494 6.89 2.44 7.05
C THR A 494 7.26 3.90 7.24
N ALA A 495 8.48 4.15 7.71
CA ALA A 495 9.00 5.49 7.90
C ALA A 495 10.36 5.70 7.21
N LEU A 496 10.64 6.95 6.85
CA LEU A 496 12.00 7.43 6.65
C LEU A 496 12.58 7.81 8.01
N LYS A 497 13.77 7.32 8.30
CA LYS A 497 14.50 7.57 9.55
C LYS A 497 15.73 8.43 9.28
N CYS A 498 15.81 9.55 10.00
CA CYS A 498 17.02 10.33 10.17
C CYS A 498 17.65 10.00 11.53
N THR A 499 18.82 9.36 11.52
CA THR A 499 19.52 8.98 12.76
C THR A 499 19.97 10.24 13.50
N GLY A 500 19.55 10.40 14.76
CA GLY A 500 19.83 11.60 15.55
C GLY A 500 18.75 12.70 15.44
N GLY A 501 17.77 12.53 14.56
CA GLY A 501 16.63 13.44 14.42
C GLY A 501 16.74 14.33 13.18
N TYR A 502 15.58 14.72 12.65
CA TYR A 502 15.51 15.79 11.65
C TYR A 502 15.83 17.14 12.31
N ASP A 503 16.32 18.09 11.50
CA ASP A 503 16.79 19.40 11.98
C ASP A 503 15.67 20.22 12.66
N SER A 504 14.41 19.95 12.30
CA SER A 504 13.21 20.49 12.92
C SER A 504 12.09 19.44 12.94
N THR A 505 10.95 19.79 13.54
CA THR A 505 9.74 18.95 13.52
C THR A 505 8.93 19.10 12.24
N ALA A 506 9.28 20.00 11.32
CA ALA A 506 8.50 20.25 10.12
C ALA A 506 8.42 19.03 9.17
N HIS A 507 7.37 18.99 8.35
CA HIS A 507 7.14 17.93 7.36
C HIS A 507 8.25 17.84 6.31
N ASN A 508 8.87 18.97 5.99
CA ASN A 508 9.94 19.14 5.00
C ASN A 508 11.33 19.36 5.61
N ALA A 509 11.49 19.13 6.92
CA ALA A 509 12.77 19.26 7.62
C ALA A 509 13.87 18.42 6.94
N GLN A 510 15.09 18.94 6.96
CA GLN A 510 16.25 18.22 6.44
C GLN A 510 16.80 17.22 7.48
N CYS A 511 17.51 16.20 6.98
CA CYS A 511 18.24 15.27 7.82
C CYS A 511 19.71 15.70 7.94
N GLY A 512 20.15 16.06 9.14
CA GLY A 512 21.56 16.42 9.41
C GLY A 512 22.07 17.57 8.54
N ALA A 513 21.33 18.68 8.48
CA ALA A 513 21.61 19.84 7.64
C ALA A 513 21.77 19.50 6.15
N GLY A 514 20.98 18.54 5.66
CA GLY A 514 20.99 18.06 4.28
C GLY A 514 22.17 17.14 3.93
N LYS A 515 22.99 16.75 4.91
CA LYS A 515 24.11 15.81 4.73
C LYS A 515 23.82 14.43 5.32
N GLY A 516 22.78 14.30 6.14
CA GLY A 516 22.33 13.04 6.69
C GLY A 516 21.69 12.15 5.63
N GLN A 517 21.79 10.84 5.82
CA GLN A 517 21.12 9.84 4.99
C GLN A 517 19.85 9.36 5.66
N GLU A 518 18.74 9.40 4.93
CA GLU A 518 17.49 8.78 5.36
C GLU A 518 17.52 7.28 5.07
N LYS A 519 17.06 6.47 6.03
CA LYS A 519 16.88 5.02 5.86
C LYS A 519 15.41 4.68 5.95
N THR A 520 14.93 3.77 5.10
CA THR A 520 13.56 3.25 5.22
C THR A 520 13.52 2.16 6.29
N VAL A 521 12.63 2.31 7.26
CA VAL A 521 12.47 1.40 8.39
C VAL A 521 11.02 1.00 8.62
N ALA A 522 10.82 -0.22 9.12
CA ALA A 522 9.54 -0.67 9.63
C ALA A 522 9.28 -0.01 10.99
N VAL A 523 8.09 0.55 11.17
CA VAL A 523 7.68 1.15 12.44
C VAL A 523 6.27 0.71 12.82
N LYS A 524 6.07 0.55 14.12
CA LYS A 524 4.77 0.37 14.74
C LYS A 524 4.37 1.69 15.39
N LEU A 525 3.18 2.19 15.08
CA LEU A 525 2.61 3.36 15.76
C LEU A 525 1.67 2.84 16.83
N VAL A 526 2.00 3.13 18.09
CA VAL A 526 1.22 2.71 19.26
C VAL A 526 0.48 3.93 19.81
N PRO A 527 -0.86 3.89 19.93
CA PRO A 527 -1.63 4.94 20.58
C PRO A 527 -1.10 5.23 21.98
N ILE A 528 -1.09 6.52 22.35
CA ILE A 528 -0.75 6.94 23.72
C ILE A 528 -2.07 7.03 24.50
N ALA A 529 -2.18 6.24 25.56
CA ALA A 529 -3.38 6.16 26.39
C ALA A 529 -3.81 7.54 26.93
N GLY A 530 -5.11 7.80 26.92
CA GLY A 530 -5.72 9.04 27.41
C GLY A 530 -5.54 10.26 26.51
N LYS A 531 -4.87 10.14 25.36
CA LYS A 531 -4.65 11.26 24.43
C LYS A 531 -5.82 11.45 23.47
N THR A 532 -6.14 12.73 23.22
CA THR A 532 -7.27 13.14 22.39
C THR A 532 -6.84 14.16 21.35
N HIS A 533 -7.81 14.70 20.59
CA HIS A 533 -7.51 15.72 19.58
C HIS A 533 -6.93 17.01 20.16
N GLU A 534 -7.18 17.30 21.43
CA GLU A 534 -6.62 18.49 22.13
C GLU A 534 -5.11 18.37 22.33
N ASP A 535 -4.59 17.14 22.35
CA ASP A 535 -3.16 16.90 22.47
C ASP A 535 -2.42 17.08 21.14
N ILE A 536 -3.08 16.91 19.99
CA ILE A 536 -2.42 16.90 18.68
C ILE A 536 -1.62 18.19 18.45
N SER A 537 -0.34 18.02 18.11
CA SER A 537 0.57 19.10 17.73
C SER A 537 0.95 18.97 16.24
N PRO A 538 0.19 19.56 15.30
CA PRO A 538 0.46 19.40 13.88
C PRO A 538 1.84 19.92 13.51
N ARG A 539 2.53 19.26 12.57
CA ARG A 539 3.85 19.71 12.12
C ARG A 539 3.70 20.87 11.15
N GLY A 540 4.61 21.84 11.26
CA GLY A 540 4.71 22.96 10.34
C GLY A 540 5.44 22.61 9.05
N MET A 541 5.76 23.67 8.30
CA MET A 541 6.68 23.66 7.16
C MET A 541 7.82 24.63 7.47
N ASP A 542 9.05 24.21 7.21
CA ASP A 542 10.21 25.08 7.29
C ASP A 542 10.26 25.98 6.04
N ASP A 543 10.48 27.27 6.27
CA ASP A 543 10.93 28.19 5.23
C ASP A 543 12.35 27.82 4.84
N LEU A 544 12.50 27.04 3.77
CA LEU A 544 13.80 26.79 3.19
C LEU A 544 14.30 28.12 2.61
N VAL A 545 15.14 28.84 3.37
CA VAL A 545 15.90 29.97 2.83
C VAL A 545 16.84 29.39 1.78
N VAL A 546 16.39 29.40 0.53
CA VAL A 546 17.28 29.16 -0.60
C VAL A 546 18.17 30.39 -0.69
N GLU A 547 19.28 30.39 0.05
CA GLU A 547 20.37 31.32 -0.21
C GLU A 547 20.90 31.01 -1.61
N ARG A 548 20.36 31.72 -2.60
CA ARG A 548 20.99 31.88 -3.90
C ARG A 548 22.22 32.76 -3.69
N ASN A 549 23.29 32.17 -3.17
CA ASN A 549 24.62 32.72 -3.38
C ASN A 549 24.88 32.62 -4.88
N GLY A 550 24.63 33.74 -5.57
CA GLY A 550 24.89 33.90 -6.99
C GLY A 550 26.37 33.70 -7.26
N ALA A 551 26.74 32.49 -7.61
CA ALA A 551 27.87 32.17 -8.45
C ALA A 551 27.40 31.03 -9.35
N GLY A 552 27.22 31.34 -10.64
CA GLY A 552 26.86 30.32 -11.61
C GLY A 552 27.87 29.18 -11.55
N LEU A 553 27.40 27.96 -11.39
CA LEU A 553 27.91 26.71 -11.95
C LEU A 553 27.13 25.53 -11.34
N GLY A 554 26.40 24.82 -12.20
CA GLY A 554 26.33 23.36 -12.08
C GLY A 554 24.99 22.76 -11.65
N LEU A 555 24.28 22.22 -12.64
CA LEU A 555 23.28 21.15 -12.60
C LEU A 555 23.75 19.84 -11.90
N TRP A 556 24.74 19.87 -11.00
CA TRP A 556 25.50 18.69 -10.58
C TRP A 556 25.31 18.26 -9.12
N SER A 557 24.48 18.93 -8.31
CA SER A 557 24.23 18.51 -6.91
C SER A 557 23.05 17.54 -6.72
N LEU A 558 22.27 17.25 -7.76
CA LEU A 558 21.16 16.26 -7.72
C LEU A 558 21.54 14.86 -8.19
N ILE A 559 22.85 14.56 -8.30
CA ILE A 559 23.37 13.24 -8.71
C ILE A 559 24.12 12.53 -7.55
N LEU A 560 24.25 13.15 -6.37
CA LEU A 560 25.00 12.58 -5.24
C LEU A 560 24.30 11.44 -4.46
N GLY A 561 23.19 10.89 -4.99
CA GLY A 561 22.67 9.57 -4.61
C GLY A 561 22.85 8.48 -5.69
N GLY A 562 23.32 8.84 -6.88
CA GLY A 562 23.38 7.94 -8.05
C GLY A 562 24.79 7.62 -8.57
N LEU A 563 25.86 8.18 -7.97
CA LEU A 563 27.25 8.04 -8.48
C LEU A 563 28.27 7.48 -7.48
N LEU A 564 27.86 6.71 -6.46
CA LEU A 564 28.79 5.87 -5.68
C LEU A 564 28.89 4.42 -6.18
N TRP A 565 28.22 4.07 -7.28
CA TRP A 565 28.29 2.73 -7.86
C TRP A 565 29.04 2.68 -9.21
N PHE A 566 30.15 3.42 -9.33
CA PHE A 566 31.14 3.16 -10.38
C PHE A 566 32.58 3.36 -9.89
N ARG A 567 33.32 2.24 -9.94
CA ARG A 567 34.78 2.01 -9.82
C ARG A 567 35.34 1.82 -8.39
N ARG A 568 35.75 0.58 -8.10
CA ARG A 568 37.09 0.06 -8.49
C ARG A 568 37.24 -1.45 -8.30
N LYS A 569 37.70 -2.07 -9.40
CA LYS A 569 38.32 -3.39 -9.62
C LYS A 569 37.48 -4.63 -9.36
#